data_AF-A0A7G3ZWY5-F1
#
_entry.id   AF-A0A7G3ZWY5-F1
#
_cell.length_a   1.000
_cell.length_b   1.000
_cell.length_c   1.000
_cell.angle_alpha   90.00
_cell.angle_beta   90.00
_cell.angle_gamma   90.00
#
_symmetry.space_group_name_H-M   'P 1'
#
loop_
_entity.id
_entity.type
_entity.pdbx_description
1 polymer ?
#
loop_
_entity_poly.entity_id
_entity_poly.type
_entity_poly.pdbx_seq_one_letter_code
_entity_poly.pdbx_strand_id
1 'polypeptide(L)'
;MKNIAVKEGSDFNAVLTRYGLERLLYRIGESEYSKQFLLKGALLFNLWYDMPHRPTKDIDLLGFGPIEAHYPVLLNDLPAPKIRTYPIYTVIAEKLHAIALLGMTNSRLKDYLDLYVLLSNEQIDNQVLAKAIQATFTRRGMTLPEVLPFGLTDEFANDPSRESMWKAFLRKNELEQKPLTEVIAVIRNLIQVPYSLAK
;
A
#
# COMPACT_ATOMS: atom_id res chain seq x y z
N MET A 1 -20.19 -9.56 30.59
CA MET A 1 -20.58 -10.37 29.40
C MET A 1 -21.58 -11.47 29.73
N LYS A 2 -21.27 -12.45 30.58
CA LYS A 2 -22.22 -13.55 30.91
C LYS A 2 -23.56 -13.07 31.49
N ASN A 3 -23.52 -12.11 32.41
CA ASN A 3 -24.73 -11.52 32.99
C ASN A 3 -25.57 -10.73 31.97
N ILE A 4 -24.92 -10.14 30.95
CA ILE A 4 -25.59 -9.41 29.87
C ILE A 4 -26.29 -10.41 28.94
N ALA A 5 -25.59 -11.47 28.55
CA ALA A 5 -26.15 -12.55 27.73
C ALA A 5 -27.40 -13.19 28.38
N VAL A 6 -27.35 -13.46 29.68
CA VAL A 6 -28.50 -13.99 30.44
C VAL A 6 -29.66 -12.98 30.47
N LYS A 7 -29.38 -11.69 30.70
CA LYS A 7 -30.40 -10.64 30.76
C LYS A 7 -31.08 -10.40 29.41
N GLU A 8 -30.33 -10.49 28.31
CA GLU A 8 -30.82 -10.24 26.95
C GLU A 8 -31.33 -11.51 26.25
N GLY A 9 -31.35 -12.67 26.92
CA GLY A 9 -31.74 -13.95 26.31
C GLY A 9 -30.87 -14.33 25.10
N SER A 10 -29.64 -13.84 25.06
CA SER A 10 -28.76 -13.93 23.89
C SER A 10 -27.63 -14.92 24.14
N ASP A 11 -27.09 -15.50 23.06
CA ASP A 11 -25.93 -16.37 23.13
C ASP A 11 -24.69 -15.62 23.66
N PHE A 12 -23.94 -16.24 24.57
CA PHE A 12 -22.75 -15.62 25.19
C PHE A 12 -21.69 -15.23 24.17
N ASN A 13 -21.46 -16.07 23.14
CA ASN A 13 -20.46 -15.78 22.12
C ASN A 13 -20.90 -14.64 21.21
N ALA A 14 -22.21 -14.51 20.95
CA ALA A 14 -22.75 -13.35 20.23
C ALA A 14 -22.50 -12.04 20.98
N VAL A 15 -22.72 -12.03 22.31
CA VAL A 15 -22.47 -10.86 23.17
C VAL A 15 -20.97 -10.53 23.24
N LEU A 16 -20.12 -11.55 23.35
CA LEU A 16 -18.66 -11.37 23.32
C LEU A 16 -18.17 -10.82 21.97
N THR A 17 -18.70 -11.33 20.86
CA THR A 17 -18.38 -10.86 19.51
C THR A 17 -18.78 -9.39 19.36
N ARG A 18 -20.03 -9.05 19.73
CA ARG A 18 -20.54 -7.66 19.69
C ARG A 18 -19.61 -6.72 20.45
N TYR A 19 -19.22 -7.06 21.68
CA TYR A 19 -18.28 -6.25 22.46
C TYR A 19 -16.93 -6.08 21.76
N GLY A 20 -16.39 -7.16 21.16
CA GLY A 20 -15.15 -7.09 20.38
C GLY A 20 -15.25 -6.08 19.23
N LEU A 21 -16.36 -6.10 18.48
CA LEU A 21 -16.61 -5.19 17.37
C LEU A 21 -16.78 -3.73 17.86
N GLU A 22 -17.54 -3.52 18.94
CA GLU A 22 -17.71 -2.20 19.57
C GLU A 22 -16.38 -1.61 20.03
N ARG A 23 -15.51 -2.41 20.67
CA ARG A 23 -14.18 -1.95 21.11
C ARG A 23 -13.26 -1.65 19.94
N LEU A 24 -13.37 -2.38 18.83
CA LEU A 24 -12.62 -2.09 17.61
C LEU A 24 -13.11 -0.79 16.96
N LEU A 25 -14.42 -0.61 16.79
CA LEU A 25 -15.00 0.62 16.25
C LEU A 25 -14.65 1.83 17.10
N TYR A 26 -14.67 1.70 18.43
CA TYR A 26 -14.20 2.75 19.33
C TYR A 26 -12.74 3.11 19.07
N ARG A 27 -11.83 2.12 18.98
CA ARG A 27 -10.41 2.40 18.71
C ARG A 27 -10.20 3.07 17.35
N ILE A 28 -10.96 2.67 16.33
CA ILE A 28 -10.93 3.33 15.02
C ILE A 28 -11.42 4.77 15.14
N GLY A 29 -12.53 5.00 15.87
CA GLY A 29 -13.11 6.32 16.11
C GLY A 29 -12.17 7.28 16.85
N GLU A 30 -11.42 6.78 17.83
CA GLU A 30 -10.43 7.56 18.59
C GLU A 30 -9.09 7.71 17.86
N SER A 31 -8.85 6.94 16.80
CA SER A 31 -7.58 7.00 16.06
C SER A 31 -7.51 8.21 15.13
N GLU A 32 -6.28 8.61 14.78
CA GLU A 32 -6.01 9.61 13.74
C GLU A 32 -6.59 9.21 12.36
N TYR A 33 -6.90 7.92 12.16
CA TYR A 33 -7.42 7.36 10.91
C TYR A 33 -8.96 7.31 10.85
N SER A 34 -9.67 7.78 11.89
CA SER A 34 -11.14 7.68 11.98
C SER A 34 -11.87 8.18 10.73
N LYS A 35 -11.39 9.27 10.13
CA LYS A 35 -11.96 9.88 8.92
C LYS A 35 -11.65 9.14 7.62
N GLN A 36 -10.75 8.16 7.64
CA GLN A 36 -10.41 7.33 6.48
C GLN A 36 -11.34 6.13 6.33
N PHE A 37 -12.15 5.82 7.35
CA PHE A 37 -13.05 4.68 7.35
C PHE A 37 -14.49 5.12 7.54
N LEU A 38 -15.37 4.65 6.66
CA LEU A 38 -16.81 4.81 6.81
C LEU A 38 -17.44 3.45 7.12
N LEU A 39 -18.14 3.36 8.26
CA LEU A 39 -18.87 2.14 8.64
C LEU A 39 -19.99 1.88 7.64
N LYS A 40 -20.04 0.64 7.14
CA LYS A 40 -21.09 0.16 6.24
C LYS A 40 -21.61 -1.20 6.69
N GLY A 41 -22.55 -1.75 5.94
CA GLY A 41 -23.02 -3.12 6.13
C GLY A 41 -23.91 -3.31 7.37
N ALA A 42 -23.97 -4.55 7.86
CA ALA A 42 -25.00 -4.99 8.80
C ALA A 42 -24.89 -4.35 10.20
N LEU A 43 -23.72 -3.82 10.60
CA LEU A 43 -23.59 -3.12 11.87
C LEU A 43 -24.32 -1.78 11.92
N LEU A 44 -24.66 -1.18 10.77
CA LEU A 44 -25.48 0.03 10.73
C LEU A 44 -26.89 -0.21 11.28
N PHE A 45 -27.39 -1.44 11.27
CA PHE A 45 -28.69 -1.77 11.84
C PHE A 45 -28.73 -1.53 13.35
N ASN A 46 -27.59 -1.64 14.06
CA ASN A 46 -27.51 -1.31 15.48
C ASN A 46 -27.61 0.21 15.76
N LEU A 47 -27.42 1.05 14.73
CA LEU A 47 -27.62 2.51 14.84
C LEU A 47 -29.06 2.91 14.51
N TRP A 48 -29.73 2.15 13.65
CA TRP A 48 -31.07 2.48 13.15
C TRP A 48 -32.20 1.82 13.93
N TYR A 49 -31.91 0.73 14.63
CA TYR A 49 -32.91 -0.06 15.34
C TYR A 49 -32.43 -0.41 16.75
N ASP A 50 -33.33 -0.30 17.73
CA ASP A 50 -33.07 -0.65 19.14
C ASP A 50 -32.91 -2.16 19.39
N MET A 51 -33.23 -2.99 18.39
CA MET A 51 -33.12 -4.44 18.47
C MET A 51 -32.24 -4.98 17.34
N PRO A 52 -31.19 -5.78 17.65
CA PRO A 52 -30.36 -6.39 16.62
C PRO A 52 -31.20 -7.39 15.82
N HIS A 53 -31.56 -7.04 14.59
CA HIS A 53 -32.37 -7.87 13.70
C HIS A 53 -31.76 -9.27 13.47
N ARG A 54 -30.42 -9.37 13.51
CA ARG A 54 -29.68 -10.63 13.50
C ARG A 54 -28.29 -10.45 14.12
N PRO A 55 -27.68 -11.50 14.69
CA PRO A 55 -26.28 -11.45 15.11
C PRO A 55 -25.36 -11.13 13.93
N THR A 56 -24.53 -10.09 14.06
CA THR A 56 -23.51 -9.71 13.09
C THR A 56 -22.13 -10.00 13.68
N LYS A 57 -21.30 -10.74 12.94
CA LYS A 57 -19.96 -11.14 13.39
C LYS A 57 -18.83 -10.33 12.73
N ASP A 58 -19.15 -9.57 11.69
CA ASP A 58 -18.20 -8.85 10.85
C ASP A 58 -18.38 -7.33 10.96
N ILE A 59 -17.29 -6.57 10.76
CA ILE A 59 -17.32 -5.12 10.53
C ILE A 59 -16.99 -4.87 9.07
N ASP A 60 -17.87 -4.17 8.35
CA ASP A 60 -17.59 -3.69 7.01
C ASP A 60 -17.22 -2.20 7.04
N LEU A 61 -16.07 -1.83 6.49
CA LEU A 61 -15.63 -0.44 6.34
C LEU A 61 -15.39 -0.11 4.86
N LEU A 62 -15.72 1.11 4.46
CA LEU A 62 -15.20 1.73 3.25
C LEU A 62 -13.96 2.55 3.62
N GLY A 63 -12.80 2.17 3.09
CA GLY A 63 -11.55 2.90 3.26
C GLY A 63 -11.34 3.94 2.17
N PHE A 64 -10.81 5.11 2.52
CA PHE A 64 -10.50 6.18 1.60
C PHE A 64 -8.98 6.37 1.44
N GLY A 65 -8.47 6.37 0.20
CA GLY A 65 -7.10 6.83 -0.09
C GLY A 65 -6.92 8.32 0.24
N PRO A 66 -5.72 8.81 0.56
CA PRO A 66 -5.52 10.19 1.01
C PRO A 66 -5.55 11.23 -0.12
N ILE A 67 -5.47 10.82 -1.40
CA ILE A 67 -5.42 11.73 -2.55
C ILE A 67 -6.66 11.52 -3.41
N GLU A 68 -7.36 12.58 -3.80
CA GLU A 68 -8.39 12.51 -4.86
C GLU A 68 -7.74 12.74 -6.23
N ALA A 69 -8.04 11.88 -7.19
CA ALA A 69 -7.54 11.96 -8.55
C ALA A 69 -8.68 11.80 -9.56
N HIS A 70 -8.52 12.45 -10.70
CA HIS A 70 -9.37 12.25 -11.87
C HIS A 70 -8.78 11.12 -12.71
N TYR A 71 -9.54 10.05 -12.88
CA TYR A 71 -9.11 8.94 -13.72
C TYR A 71 -9.24 9.32 -15.21
N PRO A 72 -8.19 9.14 -16.03
CA PRO A 72 -8.27 9.46 -17.45
C PRO A 72 -9.27 8.54 -18.15
N VAL A 73 -10.21 9.14 -18.89
CA VAL A 73 -11.22 8.41 -19.65
C VAL A 73 -10.75 8.19 -21.08
N LEU A 74 -11.11 7.03 -21.65
CA LEU A 74 -10.82 6.70 -23.04
C LEU A 74 -11.64 7.57 -24.02
N LEU A 75 -12.86 7.92 -23.62
CA LEU A 75 -13.81 8.70 -24.40
C LEU A 75 -13.90 10.11 -23.80
N ASN A 76 -13.42 11.11 -24.54
CA ASN A 76 -13.27 12.50 -24.05
C ASN A 76 -14.61 13.20 -23.75
N ASP A 77 -15.72 12.64 -24.22
CA ASP A 77 -17.09 13.13 -23.99
C ASP A 77 -17.73 12.59 -22.71
N LEU A 78 -17.09 11.64 -22.02
CA LEU A 78 -17.56 11.12 -20.74
C LEU A 78 -16.90 11.83 -19.54
N PRO A 79 -17.61 12.05 -18.43
CA PRO A 79 -17.03 12.67 -17.25
C PRO A 79 -15.96 11.76 -16.62
N ALA A 80 -14.79 12.33 -16.32
CA ALA A 80 -13.72 11.63 -15.63
C ALA A 80 -14.14 11.18 -14.22
N PRO A 81 -14.03 9.88 -13.87
CA PRO A 81 -14.30 9.41 -12.52
C PRO A 81 -13.40 10.09 -11.51
N LYS A 82 -13.99 10.60 -10.42
CA LYS A 82 -13.25 11.07 -9.25
C LYS A 82 -13.06 9.92 -8.29
N ILE A 83 -11.81 9.53 -8.06
CA ILE A 83 -11.48 8.40 -7.20
C ILE A 83 -10.39 8.78 -6.22
N ARG A 84 -10.39 8.15 -5.04
CA ARG A 84 -9.28 8.30 -4.11
C ARG A 84 -8.18 7.29 -4.42
N THR A 85 -6.93 7.75 -4.48
CA THR A 85 -5.76 6.98 -4.88
C THR A 85 -4.70 6.93 -3.78
N TYR A 86 -3.77 6.00 -3.94
CA TYR A 86 -2.55 5.96 -3.13
C TYR A 86 -1.58 7.06 -3.59
N PRO A 87 -0.89 7.73 -2.65
CA PRO A 87 0.21 8.63 -2.99
C PRO A 87 1.30 7.93 -3.79
N ILE A 88 1.86 8.65 -4.76
CA ILE A 88 3.06 8.21 -5.51
C ILE A 88 4.17 7.79 -4.54
N TYR A 89 4.38 8.54 -3.45
CA TYR A 89 5.32 8.22 -2.39
C TYR A 89 5.12 6.82 -1.79
N THR A 90 3.87 6.41 -1.52
CA THR A 90 3.58 5.08 -1.00
C THR A 90 3.82 4.00 -2.05
N VAL A 91 3.49 4.26 -3.32
CA VAL A 91 3.74 3.32 -4.42
C VAL A 91 5.24 3.08 -4.59
N ILE A 92 6.06 4.15 -4.58
CA ILE A 92 7.53 4.06 -4.63
C ILE A 92 8.05 3.26 -3.43
N ALA A 93 7.60 3.58 -2.22
CA ALA A 93 8.02 2.89 -0.99
C ALA A 93 7.70 1.39 -1.00
N GLU A 94 6.52 1.00 -1.51
CA GLU A 94 6.13 -0.41 -1.61
C GLU A 94 6.97 -1.18 -2.62
N LYS A 95 7.31 -0.57 -3.76
CA LYS A 95 8.19 -1.17 -4.77
C LYS A 95 9.60 -1.34 -4.25
N LEU A 96 10.13 -0.32 -3.57
CA LEU A 96 11.43 -0.40 -2.90
C LEU A 96 11.45 -1.52 -1.85
N HIS A 97 10.40 -1.63 -1.03
CA HIS A 97 10.27 -2.72 -0.07
C HIS A 97 10.25 -4.09 -0.75
N ALA A 98 9.55 -4.25 -1.87
CA ALA A 98 9.56 -5.50 -2.63
C ALA A 98 10.96 -5.86 -3.15
N ILE A 99 11.74 -4.88 -3.63
CA ILE A 99 13.14 -5.08 -4.03
C ILE A 99 14.00 -5.50 -2.84
N ALA A 100 13.80 -4.86 -1.68
CA ALA A 100 14.48 -5.19 -0.44
C ALA A 100 14.21 -6.61 0.04
N LEU A 101 12.96 -7.05 -0.06
CA LEU A 101 12.53 -8.36 0.40
C LEU A 101 13.01 -9.50 -0.51
N LEU A 102 12.97 -9.31 -1.83
CA LEU A 102 13.10 -10.41 -2.80
C LEU A 102 14.55 -10.72 -3.21
N GLY A 103 15.49 -9.77 -3.09
CA GLY A 103 16.90 -10.00 -3.41
C GLY A 103 17.12 -10.67 -4.79
N MET A 104 17.96 -11.71 -4.85
CA MET A 104 18.21 -12.49 -6.08
C MET A 104 17.01 -13.34 -6.55
N THR A 105 15.98 -13.53 -5.73
CA THR A 105 14.75 -14.21 -6.19
C THR A 105 13.80 -13.25 -6.91
N ASN A 106 14.18 -11.97 -7.03
CA ASN A 106 13.38 -10.94 -7.68
C ASN A 106 13.26 -11.18 -9.19
N SER A 107 12.14 -11.79 -9.60
CA SER A 107 11.71 -11.93 -10.99
C SER A 107 10.84 -10.75 -11.47
N ARG A 108 10.51 -9.81 -10.59
CA ARG A 108 9.61 -8.68 -10.86
C ARG A 108 10.37 -7.50 -11.46
N LEU A 109 11.04 -7.73 -12.59
CA LEU A 109 11.83 -6.67 -13.23
C LEU A 109 11.00 -5.44 -13.63
N LYS A 110 9.68 -5.60 -13.83
CA LYS A 110 8.75 -4.49 -14.04
C LYS A 110 8.74 -3.45 -12.90
N ASP A 111 9.04 -3.86 -11.65
CA ASP A 111 9.06 -2.91 -10.52
C ASP A 111 10.21 -1.89 -10.67
N TYR A 112 11.31 -2.26 -11.34
CA TYR A 112 12.39 -1.31 -11.68
C TYR A 112 11.93 -0.33 -12.76
N LEU A 113 11.21 -0.77 -13.79
CA LEU A 113 10.62 0.14 -14.78
C LEU A 113 9.68 1.14 -14.10
N ASP A 114 8.76 0.63 -13.27
CA ASP A 114 7.78 1.47 -12.59
C ASP A 114 8.47 2.49 -11.68
N LEU A 115 9.49 2.08 -10.90
CA LEU A 115 10.27 3.00 -10.08
C LEU A 115 11.02 4.03 -10.92
N TYR A 116 11.66 3.62 -12.01
CA TYR A 116 12.36 4.51 -12.92
C TYR A 116 11.43 5.57 -13.51
N VAL A 117 10.25 5.16 -14.00
CA VAL A 117 9.25 6.06 -14.56
C VAL A 117 8.72 7.03 -13.50
N LEU A 118 8.37 6.54 -12.31
CA LEU A 118 7.86 7.39 -11.23
C LEU A 118 8.91 8.39 -10.73
N LEU A 119 10.15 7.94 -10.52
CA LEU A 119 11.21 8.80 -9.99
C LEU A 119 11.72 9.81 -11.03
N SER A 120 11.69 9.46 -12.33
CA SER A 120 12.22 10.33 -13.39
C SER A 120 11.23 11.39 -13.88
N ASN A 121 9.93 11.16 -13.74
CA ASN A 121 8.90 12.07 -14.27
C ASN A 121 8.23 12.94 -13.20
N GLU A 122 8.43 12.64 -11.92
CA GLU A 122 7.80 13.36 -10.82
C GLU A 122 8.81 14.20 -10.04
N GLN A 123 8.38 15.36 -9.56
CA GLN A 123 9.18 16.12 -8.60
C GLN A 123 8.97 15.54 -7.20
N ILE A 124 9.92 14.72 -6.76
CA ILE A 124 9.85 14.01 -5.48
C ILE A 124 10.44 14.85 -4.34
N ASP A 125 9.64 15.09 -3.30
CA ASP A 125 10.15 15.61 -2.03
C ASP A 125 10.83 14.51 -1.23
N ASN A 126 12.10 14.71 -0.90
CA ASN A 126 12.92 13.71 -0.21
C ASN A 126 12.41 13.39 1.21
N GLN A 127 11.86 14.36 1.95
CA GLN A 127 11.36 14.13 3.30
C GLN A 127 10.03 13.37 3.28
N VAL A 128 9.15 13.70 2.33
CA VAL A 128 7.87 12.99 2.19
C VAL A 128 8.12 11.55 1.76
N LEU A 129 9.03 11.33 0.80
CA LEU A 129 9.41 9.98 0.40
C LEU A 129 10.07 9.20 1.54
N ALA A 130 10.96 9.83 2.31
CA ALA A 130 11.61 9.19 3.45
C ALA A 130 10.58 8.67 4.47
N LYS A 131 9.60 9.51 4.85
CA LYS A 131 8.49 9.11 5.74
C LYS A 131 7.68 7.96 5.16
N ALA A 132 7.39 7.98 3.86
CA ALA A 132 6.65 6.91 3.21
C ALA A 132 7.43 5.60 3.17
N ILE A 133 8.75 5.65 2.96
CA ILE A 133 9.65 4.49 3.02
C ILE A 133 9.62 3.90 4.43
N GLN A 134 9.93 4.72 5.45
CA GLN A 134 9.95 4.28 6.84
C GLN A 134 8.61 3.64 7.25
N ALA A 135 7.49 4.36 7.02
CA ALA A 135 6.16 3.86 7.36
C ALA A 135 5.82 2.55 6.63
N THR A 136 6.23 2.42 5.36
CA THR A 136 5.97 1.20 4.59
C THR A 136 6.75 0.01 5.14
N PHE A 137 8.04 0.17 5.43
CA PHE A 137 8.88 -0.89 6.00
C PHE A 137 8.36 -1.32 7.38
N THR A 138 8.07 -0.36 8.27
CA THR A 138 7.46 -0.62 9.58
C THR A 138 6.14 -1.38 9.45
N ARG A 139 5.21 -0.91 8.60
CA ARG A 139 3.91 -1.54 8.37
C ARG A 139 4.04 -2.96 7.81
N ARG A 140 5.07 -3.23 7.02
CA ARG A 140 5.35 -4.55 6.42
C ARG A 140 6.17 -5.46 7.34
N GLY A 141 6.55 -4.99 8.53
CA GLY A 141 7.29 -5.78 9.52
C GLY A 141 8.76 -6.03 9.15
N MET A 142 9.33 -5.19 8.28
CA MET A 142 10.73 -5.28 7.86
C MET A 142 11.49 -4.07 8.41
N THR A 143 12.62 -4.30 9.08
CA THR A 143 13.53 -3.21 9.45
C THR A 143 14.18 -2.66 8.17
N LEU A 144 14.22 -1.33 8.03
CA LEU A 144 14.87 -0.69 6.89
C LEU A 144 16.38 -1.02 6.91
N PRO A 145 16.93 -1.65 5.85
CA PRO A 145 18.35 -1.98 5.82
C PRO A 145 19.27 -0.75 5.90
N GLU A 146 20.44 -0.92 6.52
CA GLU A 146 21.46 0.15 6.61
C GLU A 146 22.10 0.50 5.27
N VAL A 147 22.06 -0.40 4.31
CA VAL A 147 22.56 -0.17 2.96
C VAL A 147 21.43 -0.35 1.97
N LEU A 148 21.54 0.29 0.81
CA LEU A 148 20.55 0.06 -0.25
C LEU A 148 20.44 -1.44 -0.56
N PRO A 149 19.23 -1.94 -0.82
CA PRO A 149 19.00 -3.35 -1.12
C PRO A 149 19.90 -3.90 -2.22
N PHE A 150 20.25 -5.19 -2.11
CA PHE A 150 21.05 -5.88 -3.12
C PHE A 150 20.50 -5.72 -4.55
N GLY A 151 19.17 -5.71 -4.72
CA GLY A 151 18.53 -5.49 -6.03
C GLY A 151 18.81 -4.13 -6.67
N LEU A 152 19.35 -3.16 -5.93
CA LEU A 152 19.78 -1.86 -6.44
C LEU A 152 21.30 -1.77 -6.61
N THR A 153 22.06 -2.86 -6.50
CA THR A 153 23.53 -2.87 -6.64
C THR A 153 24.00 -3.08 -8.08
N ASP A 154 25.26 -2.75 -8.36
CA ASP A 154 25.86 -3.01 -9.66
C ASP A 154 26.03 -4.52 -9.91
N GLU A 155 26.24 -5.30 -8.85
CA GLU A 155 26.31 -6.76 -8.96
C GLU A 155 25.00 -7.35 -9.48
N PHE A 156 23.86 -6.92 -8.94
CA PHE A 156 22.54 -7.33 -9.45
C PHE A 156 22.31 -6.84 -10.88
N ALA A 157 22.69 -5.59 -11.17
CA ALA A 157 22.42 -4.97 -12.47
C ALA A 157 23.26 -5.56 -13.61
N ASN A 158 24.48 -6.00 -13.32
CA ASN A 158 25.38 -6.62 -14.30
C ASN A 158 25.19 -8.14 -14.44
N ASP A 159 24.30 -8.75 -13.66
CA ASP A 159 24.01 -10.18 -13.77
C ASP A 159 23.42 -10.50 -15.16
N PRO A 160 24.06 -11.37 -15.96
CA PRO A 160 23.61 -11.66 -17.33
C PRO A 160 22.20 -12.25 -17.41
N SER A 161 21.76 -13.00 -16.39
CA SER A 161 20.41 -13.57 -16.34
C SER A 161 19.36 -12.47 -16.16
N ARG A 162 19.65 -11.45 -15.32
CA ARG A 162 18.75 -10.31 -15.10
C ARG A 162 18.66 -9.43 -16.32
N GLU A 163 19.78 -9.11 -16.94
CA GLU A 163 19.82 -8.32 -18.17
C GLU A 163 19.06 -9.03 -19.32
N SER A 164 19.19 -10.35 -19.43
CA SER A 164 18.43 -11.14 -20.42
C SER A 164 16.92 -11.10 -20.16
N MET A 165 16.49 -11.31 -18.91
CA MET A 165 15.09 -11.20 -18.51
C MET A 165 14.53 -9.78 -18.73
N TRP A 166 15.33 -8.75 -18.47
CA TRP A 166 14.98 -7.35 -18.66
C TRP A 166 14.75 -7.03 -20.14
N LYS A 167 15.69 -7.40 -21.02
CA LYS A 167 15.54 -7.24 -22.48
C LYS A 167 14.32 -7.99 -23.01
N ALA A 168 14.09 -9.21 -22.54
CA ALA A 168 12.91 -9.98 -22.93
C ALA A 168 11.61 -9.28 -22.49
N PHE A 169 11.58 -8.72 -21.28
CA PHE A 169 10.46 -7.93 -20.77
C PHE A 169 10.22 -6.66 -21.61
N LEU A 170 11.26 -5.87 -21.88
CA LEU A 170 11.13 -4.65 -22.69
C LEU A 170 10.64 -4.96 -24.11
N ARG A 171 11.24 -5.96 -24.77
CA ARG A 171 10.83 -6.37 -26.13
C ARG A 171 9.38 -6.85 -26.17
N LYS A 172 8.96 -7.66 -25.19
CA LYS A 172 7.57 -8.18 -25.14
C LYS A 172 6.53 -7.06 -25.02
N ASN A 173 6.89 -5.94 -24.39
CA ASN A 173 5.99 -4.81 -24.18
C ASN A 173 6.28 -3.63 -25.14
N GLU A 174 7.11 -3.84 -26.16
CA GLU A 174 7.44 -2.83 -27.18
C GLU A 174 8.02 -1.52 -26.59
N LEU A 175 8.80 -1.65 -25.52
CA LEU A 175 9.39 -0.53 -24.79
C LEU A 175 10.79 -0.19 -25.32
N GLU A 176 11.23 1.05 -25.04
CA GLU A 176 12.59 1.52 -25.33
C GLU A 176 13.63 0.57 -24.74
N GLN A 177 14.59 0.14 -25.56
CA GLN A 177 15.62 -0.81 -25.17
C GLN A 177 16.73 -0.09 -24.41
N LYS A 178 16.59 -0.02 -23.09
CA LYS A 178 17.55 0.61 -22.17
C LYS A 178 18.22 -0.46 -21.30
N PRO A 179 19.54 -0.41 -21.05
CA PRO A 179 20.23 -1.39 -20.19
C PRO A 179 19.69 -1.38 -18.75
N LEU A 180 19.63 -2.53 -18.08
CA LEU A 180 19.17 -2.60 -16.68
C LEU A 180 20.10 -1.81 -15.75
N THR A 181 21.39 -1.77 -16.08
CA THR A 181 22.42 -1.01 -15.37
C THR A 181 22.13 0.48 -15.35
N GLU A 182 21.72 1.07 -16.47
CA GLU A 182 21.35 2.49 -16.56
C GLU A 182 20.12 2.79 -15.69
N VAL A 183 19.10 1.94 -15.79
CA VAL A 183 17.85 2.08 -15.03
C VAL A 183 18.11 2.03 -13.52
N ILE A 184 18.86 1.03 -13.05
CA ILE A 184 19.18 0.89 -11.63
C ILE A 184 20.07 2.04 -11.15
N ALA A 185 21.02 2.51 -11.96
CA ALA A 185 21.87 3.64 -11.60
C ALA A 185 21.05 4.92 -11.36
N VAL A 186 20.06 5.19 -12.23
CA VAL A 186 19.15 6.34 -12.06
C VAL A 186 18.28 6.19 -10.81
N ILE A 187 17.67 5.01 -10.60
CA ILE A 187 16.87 4.75 -9.39
C ILE A 187 17.72 4.95 -8.13
N ARG A 188 18.94 4.39 -8.12
CA ARG A 188 19.87 4.48 -6.99
C ARG A 188 20.19 5.93 -6.66
N ASN A 189 20.52 6.75 -7.67
CA ASN A 189 20.83 8.16 -7.50
C ASN A 189 19.65 8.92 -6.87
N LEU A 190 18.44 8.74 -7.44
CA LEU A 190 17.26 9.47 -6.99
C LEU A 190 16.76 9.03 -5.61
N ILE A 191 16.99 7.77 -5.22
CA ILE A 191 16.52 7.24 -3.94
C ILE A 191 17.54 7.36 -2.80
N GLN A 192 18.80 7.68 -3.10
CA GLN A 192 19.87 7.68 -2.10
C GLN A 192 19.61 8.64 -0.92
N VAL A 193 19.21 9.88 -1.23
CA VAL A 193 18.88 10.90 -0.22
C VAL A 193 17.64 10.52 0.61
N PRO A 194 16.46 10.22 0.02
CA PRO A 194 15.28 9.88 0.81
C PRO A 194 15.44 8.57 1.59
N TYR A 195 16.19 7.59 1.06
CA TYR A 195 16.50 6.36 1.78
C TYR A 195 17.35 6.63 3.03
N SER A 196 18.35 7.50 2.91
CA SER A 196 19.22 7.88 4.04
C SER A 196 18.45 8.63 5.13
N LEU A 197 17.49 9.48 4.74
CA LEU A 197 16.62 10.23 5.65
C LEU A 197 15.53 9.36 6.32
N ALA A 198 15.24 8.18 5.79
CA ALA A 198 14.19 7.29 6.30
C ALA A 198 14.64 6.43 7.49
N LYS A 199 15.95 6.40 7.74
CA LYS A 199 16.55 5.74 8.90
C LYS A 199 16.36 6.59 10.14
#